data_AF-A0A7C4CR79-F1
#
_entry.id   AF-A0A7C4CR79-F1
#
_cell.length_a   1.000
_cell.length_b   1.000
_cell.length_c   1.000
_cell.angle_alpha   90.00
_cell.angle_beta   90.00
_cell.angle_gamma   90.00
#
_symmetry.space_group_name_H-M   'P 1'
#
loop_
_entity.id
_entity.type
_entity.pdbx_description
1 polymer ?
#
loop_
_entity_poly.entity_id
_entity_poly.type
_entity_poly.pdbx_seq_one_letter_code
_entity_poly.pdbx_strand_id
1 'polypeptide(L)'
;MLTVADILALIEEQKTKNLKQLARETEIPKEQLHIILKDLSQYNLIEYDVKTGNVKIAKWLQNLNQKIEKGTPPIGEIILPKYGEIKLQDIVIGNYTSRDLELRVRLKARQKEIAICELT
;
A
#
# COMPACT_ATOMS: atom_id res chain seq x y z
N MET A 1 -10.65 13.56 4.06
CA MET A 1 -9.65 14.44 3.41
C MET A 1 -8.70 13.53 2.68
N LEU A 2 -8.54 13.66 1.36
CA LEU A 2 -7.49 12.93 0.65
C LEU A 2 -6.13 13.36 1.19
N THR A 3 -5.31 12.38 1.56
CA THR A 3 -3.94 12.59 2.03
C THR A 3 -2.96 12.52 0.87
N VAL A 4 -1.73 12.97 1.11
CA VAL A 4 -0.63 12.77 0.15
C VAL A 4 -0.41 11.29 -0.18
N ALA A 5 -0.61 10.40 0.81
CA ALA A 5 -0.50 8.96 0.60
C ALA A 5 -1.55 8.43 -0.39
N ASP A 6 -2.78 8.94 -0.32
CA ASP A 6 -3.87 8.56 -1.24
C ASP A 6 -3.56 9.02 -2.68
N ILE A 7 -2.98 10.22 -2.85
CA ILE A 7 -2.55 10.73 -4.15
C ILE A 7 -1.42 9.85 -4.73
N LEU A 8 -0.44 9.47 -3.92
CA LEU A 8 0.66 8.61 -4.34
C LEU A 8 0.16 7.20 -4.72
N ALA A 9 -0.75 6.63 -3.95
CA ALA A 9 -1.39 5.34 -4.26
C ALA A 9 -2.11 5.39 -5.61
N LEU A 10 -2.87 6.47 -5.87
CA LEU A 10 -3.53 6.69 -7.16
C LEU A 10 -2.54 6.77 -8.32
N ILE A 11 -1.37 7.39 -8.14
CA ILE A 11 -0.33 7.46 -9.19
C ILE A 11 0.35 6.09 -9.38
N GLU A 12 0.52 5.30 -8.32
CA GLU A 12 1.13 3.98 -8.39
C GLU A 12 0.25 2.96 -9.15
N GLU A 13 -1.06 2.97 -8.92
CA GLU A 13 -2.00 2.02 -9.53
C GLU A 13 -2.03 2.09 -11.06
N GLN A 14 -1.87 3.29 -11.63
CA GLN A 14 -1.85 3.49 -13.07
C GLN A 14 -0.47 4.02 -13.46
N LYS A 15 0.38 3.14 -14.01
CA LYS A 15 1.78 3.35 -14.43
C LYS A 15 2.11 4.74 -15.02
N THR A 16 1.14 5.40 -15.64
CA THR A 16 1.19 6.81 -16.05
C THR A 16 -0.20 7.45 -15.94
N LYS A 17 -0.35 8.53 -15.15
CA LYS A 17 -1.57 9.36 -15.13
C LYS A 17 -1.32 10.74 -15.74
N ASN A 18 -2.37 11.32 -16.30
CA ASN A 18 -2.40 12.73 -16.69
C ASN A 18 -3.06 13.57 -15.59
N LEU A 19 -2.56 14.79 -15.35
CA LEU A 19 -3.10 15.76 -14.41
C LEU A 19 -4.63 15.92 -14.51
N LYS A 20 -5.19 15.91 -15.72
CA LYS A 20 -6.64 16.05 -15.93
C LYS A 20 -7.44 14.88 -15.34
N GLN A 21 -6.89 13.67 -15.43
CA GLN A 21 -7.51 12.47 -14.89
C GLN A 21 -7.38 12.45 -13.37
N LEU A 22 -6.19 12.79 -12.87
CA LEU A 22 -5.90 12.84 -11.45
C LEU A 22 -6.78 13.88 -10.72
N ALA A 23 -7.01 15.05 -11.33
CA ALA A 23 -7.93 16.06 -10.80
C ALA A 23 -9.39 15.60 -10.71
N ARG A 24 -9.84 14.73 -11.63
CA ARG A 24 -11.20 14.15 -11.59
C ARG A 24 -11.34 13.12 -10.48
N GLU A 25 -10.35 12.26 -10.32
CA GLU A 25 -10.38 11.16 -9.34
C GLU A 25 -10.14 11.66 -7.91
N THR A 26 -9.35 12.72 -7.74
CA THR A 26 -9.08 13.34 -6.44
C THR A 26 -10.08 14.41 -6.05
N GLU A 27 -10.92 14.86 -7.00
CA GLU A 27 -11.79 16.04 -6.86
C GLU A 27 -11.04 17.35 -6.50
N ILE A 28 -9.71 17.37 -6.66
CA ILE A 28 -8.87 18.54 -6.38
C ILE A 28 -8.81 19.42 -7.64
N PRO A 29 -8.99 20.76 -7.51
CA PRO A 29 -8.80 21.69 -8.60
C PRO A 29 -7.41 21.57 -9.24
N LYS A 30 -7.33 21.72 -10.57
CA LYS A 30 -6.08 21.51 -11.31
C LYS A 30 -4.95 22.43 -10.86
N GLU A 31 -5.25 23.68 -10.49
CA GLU A 31 -4.22 24.61 -10.00
C GLU A 31 -3.62 24.13 -8.68
N GLN A 32 -4.47 23.67 -7.76
CA GLN A 32 -4.02 23.14 -6.47
C GLN A 32 -3.24 21.83 -6.64
N LEU A 33 -3.75 20.95 -7.50
CA LEU A 33 -3.09 19.69 -7.79
C LEU A 33 -1.72 19.90 -8.46
N HIS A 34 -1.60 20.93 -9.30
CA HIS A 34 -0.32 21.30 -9.90
C HIS A 34 0.73 21.70 -8.86
N ILE A 35 0.33 22.45 -7.83
CA ILE A 35 1.21 22.84 -6.70
C ILE A 35 1.65 21.60 -5.95
N ILE A 36 0.71 20.74 -5.57
CA ILE A 36 0.99 19.49 -4.84
C ILE A 36 1.96 18.61 -5.64
N LEU A 37 1.74 18.42 -6.94
CA LEU A 37 2.60 17.59 -7.78
C LEU A 37 3.99 18.20 -7.98
N LYS A 38 4.11 19.54 -8.04
CA LYS A 38 5.42 20.20 -8.04
C LYS A 38 6.16 19.93 -6.74
N ASP A 39 5.50 20.07 -5.60
CA ASP A 39 6.11 19.82 -4.30
C ASP A 39 6.55 18.35 -4.18
N LEU A 40 5.68 17.39 -4.54
CA LEU A 40 6.03 15.96 -4.55
C LEU A 40 7.20 15.63 -5.49
N SER A 41 7.30 16.32 -6.63
CA SER A 41 8.42 16.20 -7.56
C SER A 41 9.72 16.76 -6.97
N GLN A 42 9.66 17.87 -6.23
CA GLN A 42 10.82 18.44 -5.52
C GLN A 42 11.38 17.47 -4.47
N TYR A 43 10.52 16.74 -3.77
CA TYR A 43 10.93 15.68 -2.84
C TYR A 43 11.29 14.35 -3.54
N ASN A 44 11.38 14.34 -4.87
CA ASN A 44 11.70 13.17 -5.68
C ASN A 44 10.73 12.00 -5.48
N LEU A 45 9.48 12.24 -5.03
CA LEU A 45 8.47 11.19 -4.84
C LEU A 45 7.82 10.79 -6.17
N ILE A 46 7.75 11.74 -7.11
CA ILE A 46 7.15 11.54 -8.43
C ILE A 46 8.00 12.17 -9.54
N GLU A 47 7.84 11.66 -10.74
CA GLU A 47 8.31 12.28 -11.98
C GLU A 47 7.12 13.03 -12.60
N TYR A 48 7.16 14.37 -12.55
CA TYR A 48 6.10 15.21 -13.09
C TYR A 48 6.59 16.07 -14.27
N ASP A 49 6.03 15.83 -15.45
CA ASP A 49 6.24 16.67 -16.63
C ASP A 49 5.16 17.74 -16.72
N VAL A 50 5.57 18.98 -16.43
CA VAL A 50 4.70 20.17 -16.45
C VAL A 50 4.13 20.46 -17.84
N LYS A 51 4.86 20.13 -18.92
CA LYS A 51 4.45 20.44 -20.29
C LYS A 51 3.36 19.49 -20.78
N THR A 52 3.51 18.20 -20.48
CA THR A 52 2.57 17.17 -20.92
C THR A 52 1.48 16.87 -19.87
N GLY A 53 1.69 17.30 -18.63
CA GLY A 53 0.84 16.99 -17.49
C GLY A 53 0.97 15.53 -17.04
N ASN A 54 2.00 14.81 -17.50
CA ASN A 54 2.21 13.40 -17.17
C ASN A 54 2.88 13.25 -15.80
N VAL A 55 2.34 12.33 -15.01
CA VAL A 55 2.80 12.03 -13.65
C VAL A 55 3.09 10.54 -13.54
N LYS A 56 4.23 10.19 -12.92
CA LYS A 56 4.60 8.81 -12.57
C LYS A 56 5.24 8.77 -11.19
N ILE A 57 5.17 7.63 -10.50
CA ILE A 57 5.96 7.41 -9.28
C ILE A 57 7.45 7.36 -9.64
N ALA A 58 8.29 7.98 -8.82
CA ALA A 58 9.73 7.97 -9.03
C ALA A 58 10.29 6.53 -9.03
N LYS A 59 11.26 6.26 -9.91
CA LYS A 59 11.84 4.91 -10.06
C LYS A 59 12.35 4.30 -8.76
N TRP A 60 12.92 5.08 -7.85
CA TRP A 60 13.47 4.56 -6.61
C TRP A 60 12.38 3.99 -5.68
N LEU A 61 11.18 4.60 -5.64
CA LEU A 61 10.03 4.08 -4.90
C LEU A 61 9.53 2.78 -5.52
N GLN A 62 9.44 2.70 -6.86
CA GLN A 62 9.07 1.46 -7.55
C GLN A 62 10.04 0.32 -7.23
N ASN A 63 11.33 0.64 -7.08
CA ASN A 63 12.40 -0.32 -6.78
C ASN A 63 12.47 -0.72 -5.30
N LEU A 64 11.86 0.01 -4.36
CA LEU A 64 11.78 -0.41 -2.95
C LEU A 64 11.04 -1.74 -2.82
N ASN A 65 9.91 -1.88 -3.51
CA ASN A 65 9.12 -3.10 -3.50
C ASN A 65 9.92 -4.31 -3.99
N GLN A 66 10.75 -4.12 -5.03
CA GLN A 66 11.63 -5.19 -5.54
C GLN A 66 12.72 -5.59 -4.55
N LYS A 67 13.25 -4.64 -3.76
CA LYS A 67 14.23 -4.96 -2.72
C LYS A 67 13.59 -5.71 -1.56
N ILE A 68 12.36 -5.36 -1.19
CA ILE A 68 11.58 -6.04 -0.15
C ILE A 68 11.23 -7.47 -0.58
N GLU A 69 10.82 -7.68 -1.84
CA GLU A 69 10.51 -9.02 -2.37
C GLU A 69 11.73 -9.94 -2.53
N LYS A 70 12.93 -9.38 -2.69
CA LYS A 70 14.18 -10.16 -2.76
C LYS A 70 14.68 -10.61 -1.39
N GLY A 71 14.19 -10.02 -0.30
CA GLY A 71 14.48 -10.47 1.06
C GLY A 71 13.63 -11.69 1.44
N THR A 72 14.10 -12.48 2.41
CA THR A 72 13.24 -13.46 3.07
C THR A 72 12.12 -12.69 3.77
N PRO A 73 10.84 -12.91 3.42
CA PRO A 73 9.77 -12.13 4.03
C PRO A 73 9.74 -12.44 5.53
N PRO A 74 9.56 -11.43 6.40
CA PRO A 74 9.38 -11.71 7.82
C PRO A 74 8.13 -12.57 7.98
N ILE A 75 8.30 -13.69 8.68
CA ILE A 75 7.24 -14.63 9.02
C ILE A 75 7.01 -14.50 10.52
N GLY A 76 5.77 -14.22 10.90
CA GLY A 76 5.32 -14.29 12.28
C GLY A 76 4.32 -15.42 12.44
N GLU A 77 4.36 -16.11 13.57
CA GLU A 77 3.38 -17.11 13.97
C GLU A 77 2.59 -16.58 15.15
N ILE A 78 1.27 -16.64 15.06
CA ILE A 78 0.36 -16.25 16.12
C ILE A 78 -0.48 -17.47 16.47
N ILE A 79 -0.44 -17.89 17.72
CA ILE A 79 -1.37 -18.88 18.24
C ILE A 79 -2.66 -18.14 18.61
N LEU A 80 -3.72 -18.38 17.85
CA LEU A 80 -5.04 -17.83 18.11
C LEU A 80 -5.86 -18.85 18.94
N PRO A 81 -6.07 -18.60 20.24
CA PRO A 81 -6.77 -19.55 21.10
C PRO A 81 -8.21 -19.77 20.63
N LYS A 82 -8.74 -20.98 20.92
CA LYS A 82 -10.15 -21.32 20.67
C LYS A 82 -11.10 -20.30 21.28
N TYR A 83 -12.12 -19.89 20.52
CA TYR A 83 -13.08 -18.85 20.89
C TYR A 83 -12.43 -17.50 21.26
N GLY A 84 -11.19 -17.27 20.82
CA GLY A 84 -10.44 -16.04 21.02
C GLY A 84 -10.43 -15.15 19.79
N GLU A 85 -10.07 -13.89 20.00
CA GLU A 85 -9.94 -12.89 18.95
C GLU A 85 -8.62 -12.14 19.08
N ILE A 86 -8.04 -11.77 17.95
CA ILE A 86 -6.88 -10.87 17.88
C ILE A 86 -7.19 -9.72 16.92
N LYS A 87 -6.52 -8.59 17.15
CA LYS A 87 -6.56 -7.44 16.27
C LYS A 87 -5.20 -7.25 15.60
N LEU A 88 -5.16 -7.34 14.28
CA LEU A 88 -3.99 -7.06 13.46
C LEU A 88 -4.27 -5.80 12.62
N GLN A 89 -3.70 -4.67 13.04
CA GLN A 89 -4.01 -3.34 12.48
C GLN A 89 -5.51 -3.01 12.59
N ASP A 90 -6.19 -2.87 11.46
CA ASP A 90 -7.62 -2.59 11.29
C ASP A 90 -8.47 -3.86 11.08
N ILE A 91 -7.84 -5.04 11.09
CA ILE A 91 -8.50 -6.34 10.91
C ILE A 91 -8.66 -7.05 12.26
N VAL A 92 -9.88 -7.53 12.55
CA VAL A 92 -10.17 -8.43 13.67
C VAL A 92 -10.28 -9.85 13.15
N ILE A 93 -9.55 -10.78 13.77
CA ILE A 93 -9.53 -12.19 13.40
C ILE A 93 -9.99 -13.00 14.60
N GLY A 94 -11.14 -13.67 14.45
CA GLY A 94 -11.73 -14.53 15.49
C GLY A 94 -11.62 -16.01 15.15
N ASN A 95 -11.32 -16.82 16.17
CA ASN A 95 -11.32 -18.28 16.08
C ASN A 95 -12.59 -18.81 16.72
N TYR A 96 -13.61 -19.12 15.92
CA TYR A 96 -14.87 -19.70 16.40
C TYR A 96 -14.89 -21.23 16.42
N THR A 97 -13.70 -21.86 16.38
CA THR A 97 -13.56 -23.31 16.42
C THR A 97 -13.27 -23.79 17.84
N SER A 98 -13.40 -25.10 18.07
CA SER A 98 -13.10 -25.74 19.35
C SER A 98 -11.61 -26.02 19.58
N ARG A 99 -10.74 -25.61 18.66
CA ARG A 99 -9.29 -25.85 18.68
C ARG A 99 -8.55 -24.53 18.58
N ASP A 100 -7.33 -24.51 19.11
CA ASP A 100 -6.42 -23.40 18.85
C ASP A 100 -5.98 -23.45 17.38
N LEU A 101 -5.75 -22.28 16.79
CA LEU A 101 -5.30 -22.15 15.40
C LEU A 101 -3.92 -21.52 15.33
N GLU A 102 -3.06 -22.02 14.45
CA GLU A 102 -1.82 -21.35 14.11
C GLU A 102 -2.07 -20.44 12.90
N LEU A 103 -1.83 -19.14 13.09
CA LEU A 103 -1.86 -18.15 12.04
C LEU A 103 -0.43 -17.79 11.64
N ARG A 104 -0.06 -18.16 10.42
CA ARG A 104 1.22 -17.76 9.84
C ARG A 104 1.03 -16.50 9.00
N VAL A 105 1.62 -15.41 9.45
CA VAL A 105 1.56 -14.10 8.78
C VAL A 105 2.83 -13.88 7.99
N ARG A 106 2.69 -13.58 6.70
CA ARG A 106 3.81 -13.23 5.81
C ARG A 106 3.59 -11.85 5.21
N LEU A 107 4.58 -10.98 5.37
CA LEU A 107 4.58 -9.65 4.76
C LEU A 107 5.38 -9.70 3.46
N LYS A 108 4.71 -9.52 2.33
CA LYS A 108 5.34 -9.23 1.03
C LYS A 108 5.14 -7.75 0.70
N ALA A 109 5.96 -7.22 -0.21
CA ALA A 109 5.92 -5.80 -0.57
C ALA A 109 4.53 -5.29 -1.00
N ARG A 110 3.74 -6.13 -1.67
CA ARG A 110 2.42 -5.77 -2.22
C ARG A 110 1.25 -6.55 -1.61
N GLN A 111 1.53 -7.53 -0.76
CA GLN A 111 0.51 -8.44 -0.25
C GLN A 111 0.82 -8.82 1.19
N LYS A 112 -0.19 -8.68 2.06
CA LYS A 112 -0.19 -9.29 3.38
C LYS A 112 -0.89 -10.63 3.22
N GLU A 113 -0.21 -11.72 3.58
CA GLU A 113 -0.78 -13.07 3.54
C GLU A 113 -0.99 -13.56 4.97
N ILE A 114 -2.17 -14.14 5.23
CA ILE A 114 -2.49 -14.87 6.45
C ILE A 114 -2.85 -16.29 6.03
N ALA A 115 -2.10 -17.28 6.50
CA ALA A 115 -2.41 -18.68 6.33
C ALA A 115 -2.87 -19.27 7.66
N ILE A 116 -3.96 -20.04 7.62
CA ILE A 116 -4.47 -20.80 8.76
C ILE A 116 -3.91 -22.22 8.61
N CYS A 117 -3.18 -22.68 9.62
CA CYS A 117 -2.61 -24.02 9.67
C CYS A 117 -3.27 -24.82 10.77
N GLU A 118 -3.43 -26.13 10.54
CA GLU A 118 -3.70 -27.05 11.64
C GLU A 118 -2.45 -27.12 12.53
N LEU A 119 -2.64 -27.06 13.84
CA LEU A 119 -1.57 -27.35 14.79
C LEU A 119 -1.17 -28.82 14.61
N THR A 120 0.11 -29.05 14.32
CA THR A 120 0.70 -30.40 14.24
C THR A 120 1.04 -30.93 15.62
#